data_AF-A0A7X5RPZ9-F1
#
_entry.id   AF-A0A7X5RPZ9-F1
#
_cell.length_a   1.000
_cell.length_b   1.000
_cell.length_c   1.000
_cell.angle_alpha   90.00
_cell.angle_beta   90.00
_cell.angle_gamma   90.00
#
_symmetry.space_group_name_H-M   'P 1'
#
loop_
_entity.id
_entity.type
_entity.pdbx_description
1 polymer ?
#
loop_
_entity_poly.entity_id
_entity_poly.type
_entity_poly.pdbx_seq_one_letter_code
_entity_poly.pdbx_strand_id
1 'polypeptide(L)'
;MLPRKVKFDWKDTPVDWIPNQPFASYFINEINNILPAGEFWFCRLYNKVLPRITDEKLKQDVQAFIRQEAMHANAHTSANKEYLSARNIDIQRNLDIMNYLFTTALADKPFDKEVPQFLQEQWDLFRLGVIATVEHMTCVLGKYALYNKRWEELGADPEMVDLVKWHGSEEIEHRTVAFDLYRHLGGGYIPRYYLSLAVIVLVLGLWVDGAAHIMKQDPRFADAAKSRFFPAWVALEWYKISRKDNQVLPNPIWLIAQQIDYLMPWYDPVKEGSTEDAVSYLSQSPAAKRAELQAA
;
A
#
# COMPACT_ATOMS: atom_id res chain seq x y z
N MET A 1 7.52 7.57 15.70
CA MET A 1 6.45 6.64 15.33
C MET A 1 5.71 6.22 16.59
N LEU A 2 4.42 6.48 16.66
CA LEU A 2 3.55 6.08 17.77
C LEU A 2 2.36 5.31 17.17
N PRO A 3 2.11 4.06 17.57
CA PRO A 3 0.95 3.33 17.07
C PRO A 3 -0.36 4.00 17.50
N ARG A 4 -1.28 4.22 16.55
CA ARG A 4 -2.55 4.92 16.78
C ARG A 4 -3.71 3.99 16.47
N LYS A 5 -4.59 3.77 17.47
CA LYS A 5 -5.82 2.99 17.26
C LYS A 5 -6.76 3.78 16.37
N VAL A 6 -7.34 3.11 15.39
CA VAL A 6 -8.34 3.67 14.49
C VAL A 6 -9.56 2.77 14.44
N LYS A 7 -10.72 3.39 14.21
CA LYS A 7 -11.95 2.68 13.91
C LYS A 7 -12.74 3.45 12.84
N PHE A 8 -12.89 2.80 11.70
CA PHE A 8 -13.70 3.29 10.58
C PHE A 8 -15.15 2.80 10.71
N ASP A 9 -16.09 3.56 10.17
CA ASP A 9 -17.50 3.17 10.06
C ASP A 9 -17.93 3.11 8.59
N TRP A 10 -17.97 1.90 8.07
CA TRP A 10 -18.22 1.62 6.66
C TRP A 10 -19.70 1.59 6.28
N LYS A 11 -20.62 1.83 7.23
CA LYS A 11 -22.05 1.59 7.02
C LYS A 11 -22.59 2.35 5.82
N ASP A 12 -22.25 3.63 5.70
CA ASP A 12 -22.83 4.53 4.71
C ASP A 12 -21.87 4.87 3.53
N THR A 13 -20.61 4.43 3.57
CA THR A 13 -19.60 4.69 2.52
C THR A 13 -20.00 4.09 1.17
N PRO A 14 -20.20 4.83 0.08
CA PRO A 14 -20.60 4.23 -1.20
C PRO A 14 -19.42 3.54 -1.92
N VAL A 15 -19.69 2.61 -2.85
CA VAL A 15 -18.62 2.05 -3.72
C VAL A 15 -17.93 3.17 -4.51
N ASP A 16 -18.75 4.08 -5.05
CA ASP A 16 -18.31 5.33 -5.68
C ASP A 16 -18.06 6.41 -4.62
N TRP A 17 -17.07 6.18 -3.78
CA TRP A 17 -16.73 7.09 -2.69
C TRP A 17 -16.15 8.43 -3.18
N ILE A 18 -15.75 8.55 -4.45
CA ILE A 18 -15.52 9.84 -5.12
C ILE A 18 -16.70 10.11 -6.07
N PRO A 19 -17.58 11.08 -5.77
CA PRO A 19 -18.76 11.36 -6.59
C PRO A 19 -18.42 11.62 -8.06
N ASN A 20 -19.20 11.01 -8.96
CA ASN A 20 -19.03 11.09 -10.42
C ASN A 20 -17.66 10.59 -10.94
N GLN A 21 -16.87 9.90 -10.12
CA GLN A 21 -15.58 9.31 -10.49
C GLN A 21 -15.54 7.81 -10.14
N PRO A 22 -16.43 6.99 -10.73
CA PRO A 22 -16.50 5.57 -10.39
C PRO A 22 -15.21 4.82 -10.72
N PHE A 23 -14.57 5.13 -11.85
CA PHE A 23 -13.29 4.52 -12.20
C PHE A 23 -12.24 4.74 -11.10
N ALA A 24 -12.11 5.97 -10.60
CA ALA A 24 -11.16 6.29 -9.54
C ALA A 24 -11.47 5.58 -8.23
N SER A 25 -12.76 5.55 -7.86
CA SER A 25 -13.21 4.89 -6.64
C SER A 25 -12.90 3.39 -6.67
N TYR A 26 -13.25 2.69 -7.75
CA TYR A 26 -12.91 1.28 -7.94
C TYR A 26 -11.38 1.08 -7.96
N PHE A 27 -10.63 1.89 -8.69
CA PHE A 27 -9.18 1.71 -8.79
C PHE A 27 -8.48 1.83 -7.42
N ILE A 28 -8.86 2.82 -6.60
CA ILE A 28 -8.30 2.98 -5.25
C ILE A 28 -8.80 1.89 -4.30
N ASN A 29 -10.05 1.45 -4.44
CA ASN A 29 -10.57 0.30 -3.69
C ASN A 29 -9.73 -0.96 -3.91
N GLU A 30 -9.24 -1.19 -5.13
CA GLU A 30 -8.30 -2.29 -5.38
C GLU A 30 -6.99 -2.11 -4.63
N ILE A 31 -6.42 -0.90 -4.63
CA ILE A 31 -5.16 -0.64 -3.90
C ILE A 31 -5.36 -0.99 -2.42
N ASN A 32 -6.45 -0.50 -1.80
CA ASN A 32 -6.81 -0.83 -0.42
C ASN A 32 -7.02 -2.34 -0.22
N ASN A 33 -7.56 -3.03 -1.23
CA ASN A 33 -7.92 -4.44 -1.15
C ASN A 33 -6.73 -5.36 -0.88
N ILE A 34 -5.61 -5.08 -1.54
CA ILE A 34 -4.48 -6.00 -1.63
C ILE A 34 -3.41 -5.78 -0.56
N LEU A 35 -3.44 -4.64 0.14
CA LEU A 35 -2.47 -4.27 1.17
C LEU A 35 -2.41 -5.26 2.36
N PRO A 36 -3.52 -5.73 2.96
CA PRO A 36 -3.48 -6.50 4.22
C PRO A 36 -2.55 -7.72 4.20
N ALA A 37 -2.56 -8.48 3.11
CA ALA A 37 -1.75 -9.69 2.99
C ALA A 37 -0.25 -9.37 3.00
N GLY A 38 0.13 -8.25 2.37
CA GLY A 38 1.49 -7.73 2.36
C GLY A 38 1.92 -7.21 3.73
N GLU A 39 1.10 -6.38 4.37
CA GLU A 39 1.39 -5.78 5.68
C GLU A 39 1.54 -6.84 6.78
N PHE A 40 0.69 -7.88 6.77
CA PHE A 40 0.88 -9.04 7.66
C PHE A 40 2.16 -9.82 7.34
N TRP A 41 2.56 -9.90 6.07
CA TRP A 41 3.83 -10.51 5.68
C TRP A 41 5.04 -9.68 6.10
N PHE A 42 4.96 -8.34 6.03
CA PHE A 42 5.98 -7.43 6.56
C PHE A 42 6.21 -7.71 8.03
N CYS A 43 5.12 -7.74 8.82
CA CYS A 43 5.16 -8.06 10.24
C CYS A 43 5.87 -9.39 10.52
N ARG A 44 5.56 -10.46 9.77
CA ARG A 44 6.19 -11.78 9.97
C ARG A 44 7.69 -11.75 9.67
N LEU A 45 8.09 -11.17 8.54
CA LEU A 45 9.49 -11.12 8.15
C LEU A 45 10.31 -10.22 9.08
N TYR A 46 9.76 -9.07 9.48
CA TYR A 46 10.45 -8.14 10.37
C TYR A 46 10.63 -8.76 11.76
N ASN A 47 9.63 -9.46 12.30
CA ASN A 47 9.78 -10.21 13.55
C ASN A 47 10.87 -11.30 13.44
N LYS A 48 10.95 -12.00 12.31
CA LYS A 48 11.99 -13.01 12.07
C LYS A 48 13.39 -12.41 12.11
N VAL A 49 13.60 -11.25 11.49
CA VAL A 49 14.94 -10.63 11.41
C VAL A 49 15.25 -9.70 12.58
N LEU A 50 14.27 -9.35 13.42
CA LEU A 50 14.43 -8.45 14.56
C LEU A 50 15.62 -8.80 15.48
N PRO A 51 15.90 -10.07 15.81
CA PRO A 51 17.06 -10.43 16.63
C PRO A 51 18.43 -10.13 15.99
N ARG A 52 18.47 -9.91 14.67
CA ARG A 52 19.69 -9.62 13.91
C ARG A 52 20.01 -8.12 13.84
N ILE A 53 19.11 -7.26 14.32
CA ILE A 53 19.30 -5.81 14.33
C ILE A 53 20.16 -5.43 15.53
N THR A 54 21.30 -4.79 15.27
CA THR A 54 22.30 -4.39 16.27
C THR A 54 22.22 -2.91 16.63
N ASP A 55 21.58 -2.09 15.78
CA ASP A 55 21.28 -0.70 16.09
C ASP A 55 19.99 -0.64 16.92
N GLU A 56 20.10 -0.16 18.16
CA GLU A 56 18.96 -0.11 19.10
C GLU A 56 17.88 0.87 18.67
N LYS A 57 18.22 1.96 17.98
CA LYS A 57 17.25 2.93 17.48
C LYS A 57 16.46 2.32 16.32
N LEU A 58 17.14 1.72 15.35
CA LEU A 58 16.51 1.01 14.25
C LEU A 58 15.64 -0.14 14.75
N LYS A 59 16.09 -0.88 15.77
CA LYS A 59 15.30 -1.95 16.38
C LYS A 59 14.00 -1.43 17.00
N GLN A 60 14.04 -0.31 17.72
CA GLN A 60 12.84 0.35 18.25
C GLN A 60 11.91 0.82 17.13
N ASP A 61 12.47 1.38 16.06
CA ASP A 61 11.72 1.85 14.91
C ASP A 61 11.04 0.69 14.16
N VAL A 62 11.74 -0.41 13.93
CA VAL A 62 11.16 -1.65 13.36
C VAL A 62 10.06 -2.23 14.25
N GLN A 63 10.23 -2.19 15.58
CA GLN A 63 9.16 -2.62 16.49
C GLN A 63 7.93 -1.71 16.44
N ALA A 64 8.11 -0.39 16.27
CA ALA A 64 7.01 0.55 16.10
C ALA A 64 6.29 0.34 14.77
N PHE A 65 7.06 0.17 13.69
CA PHE A 65 6.59 -0.18 12.36
C PHE A 65 5.71 -1.44 12.38
N ILE A 66 6.19 -2.55 12.98
CA ILE A 66 5.41 -3.80 13.10
C ILE A 66 4.03 -3.55 13.75
N ARG A 67 3.97 -2.64 14.74
CA ARG A 67 2.70 -2.31 15.39
C ARG A 67 1.78 -1.49 14.49
N GLN A 68 2.29 -0.48 13.79
CA GLN A 68 1.50 0.32 12.84
C GLN A 68 1.01 -0.53 11.67
N GLU A 69 1.87 -1.35 11.07
CA GLU A 69 1.50 -2.26 9.97
C GLU A 69 0.42 -3.26 10.35
N ALA A 70 0.46 -3.81 11.57
CA ALA A 70 -0.61 -4.66 12.04
C ALA A 70 -1.96 -3.90 12.15
N MET A 71 -1.93 -2.59 12.40
CA MET A 71 -3.11 -1.74 12.47
C MET A 71 -3.60 -1.38 11.07
N HIS A 72 -2.69 -1.05 10.13
CA HIS A 72 -2.99 -0.89 8.71
C HIS A 72 -3.74 -2.12 8.18
N ALA A 73 -3.19 -3.30 8.41
CA ALA A 73 -3.73 -4.55 7.88
C ALA A 73 -5.14 -4.83 8.38
N ASN A 74 -5.41 -4.51 9.65
CA ASN A 74 -6.73 -4.62 10.24
C ASN A 74 -7.72 -3.58 9.70
N ALA A 75 -7.29 -2.33 9.52
CA ALA A 75 -8.10 -1.27 8.94
C ALA A 75 -8.52 -1.61 7.50
N HIS A 76 -7.58 -1.99 6.63
CA HIS A 76 -7.87 -2.41 5.26
C HIS A 76 -8.69 -3.70 5.21
N THR A 77 -8.45 -4.65 6.12
CA THR A 77 -9.30 -5.85 6.24
C THR A 77 -10.75 -5.49 6.57
N SER A 78 -10.98 -4.48 7.42
CA SER A 78 -12.33 -3.98 7.70
C SER A 78 -12.97 -3.37 6.45
N ALA A 79 -12.22 -2.60 5.65
CA ALA A 79 -12.72 -2.07 4.38
C ALA A 79 -13.07 -3.18 3.36
N ASN A 80 -12.31 -4.28 3.35
CA ASN A 80 -12.62 -5.43 2.49
C ASN A 80 -13.92 -6.15 2.90
N LYS A 81 -14.09 -6.42 4.20
CA LYS A 81 -15.19 -7.25 4.71
C LYS A 81 -16.47 -6.45 4.95
N GLU A 82 -16.35 -5.30 5.61
CA GLU A 82 -17.49 -4.49 6.08
C GLU A 82 -17.91 -3.44 5.04
N TYR A 83 -17.01 -3.07 4.12
CA TYR A 83 -17.32 -2.15 3.02
C TYR A 83 -17.57 -2.87 1.69
N LEU A 84 -16.55 -3.42 1.02
CA LEU A 84 -16.68 -3.97 -0.34
C LEU A 84 -17.58 -5.21 -0.40
N SER A 85 -17.35 -6.19 0.49
CA SER A 85 -18.13 -7.43 0.50
C SER A 85 -19.60 -7.17 0.87
N ALA A 86 -19.87 -6.24 1.79
CA ALA A 86 -21.23 -5.81 2.14
C ALA A 86 -21.99 -5.15 0.97
N ARG A 87 -21.27 -4.68 -0.05
CA ARG A 87 -21.81 -4.11 -1.29
C ARG A 87 -21.81 -5.09 -2.46
N ASN A 88 -21.60 -6.37 -2.19
CA ASN A 88 -21.58 -7.46 -3.19
C ASN A 88 -20.51 -7.28 -4.28
N ILE A 89 -19.39 -6.62 -3.96
CA ILE A 89 -18.21 -6.62 -4.83
C ILE A 89 -17.38 -7.85 -4.46
N ASP A 90 -17.27 -8.81 -5.38
CA ASP A 90 -16.42 -9.98 -5.20
C ASP A 90 -14.94 -9.59 -5.34
N ILE A 91 -14.20 -9.76 -4.25
CA ILE A 91 -12.77 -9.46 -4.14
C ILE A 91 -11.94 -10.73 -3.95
N GLN A 92 -12.56 -11.91 -3.88
CA GLN A 92 -11.90 -13.12 -3.39
C GLN A 92 -10.72 -13.53 -4.27
N ARG A 93 -10.87 -13.40 -5.60
CA ARG A 93 -9.76 -13.69 -6.53
C ARG A 93 -8.52 -12.84 -6.21
N ASN A 94 -8.71 -11.54 -5.97
CA ASN A 94 -7.59 -10.64 -5.74
C ASN A 94 -6.92 -10.99 -4.41
N LEU A 95 -7.71 -11.26 -3.36
CA LEU A 95 -7.20 -11.78 -2.08
C LEU A 95 -6.42 -13.09 -2.24
N ASP A 96 -6.91 -14.04 -3.06
CA ASP A 96 -6.24 -15.32 -3.29
C ASP A 96 -4.89 -15.15 -3.99
N ILE A 97 -4.79 -14.23 -4.96
CA ILE A 97 -3.52 -13.88 -5.62
C ILE A 97 -2.52 -13.33 -4.60
N MET A 98 -2.94 -12.39 -3.76
CA MET A 98 -2.07 -11.78 -2.75
C MET A 98 -1.67 -12.77 -1.67
N ASN A 99 -2.60 -13.61 -1.22
CA ASN A 99 -2.32 -14.69 -0.28
C ASN A 99 -1.28 -15.64 -0.87
N TYR A 100 -1.48 -16.14 -2.10
CA TYR A 100 -0.51 -17.01 -2.75
C TYR A 100 0.87 -16.35 -2.88
N LEU A 101 0.93 -15.08 -3.26
CA LEU A 101 2.18 -14.33 -3.36
C LEU A 101 2.94 -14.30 -2.01
N PHE A 102 2.26 -13.97 -0.91
CA PHE A 102 2.93 -13.71 0.38
C PHE A 102 2.99 -14.91 1.33
N THR A 103 2.13 -15.92 1.15
CA THR A 103 2.11 -17.15 1.97
C THR A 103 2.72 -18.35 1.27
N THR A 104 2.93 -18.27 -0.05
CA THR A 104 3.53 -19.37 -0.83
C THR A 104 4.79 -18.91 -1.57
N ALA A 105 4.74 -17.88 -2.40
CA ALA A 105 5.91 -17.51 -3.23
C ALA A 105 7.01 -16.78 -2.43
N LEU A 106 6.63 -15.89 -1.50
CA LEU A 106 7.54 -15.09 -0.67
C LEU A 106 7.64 -15.59 0.79
N ALA A 107 7.14 -16.80 1.04
CA ALA A 107 7.20 -17.45 2.35
C ALA A 107 8.64 -17.79 2.76
N ASP A 108 8.82 -18.22 4.01
CA ASP A 108 10.11 -18.75 4.47
C ASP A 108 10.51 -20.03 3.72
N LYS A 109 9.52 -20.82 3.28
CA LYS A 109 9.67 -21.99 2.42
C LYS A 109 8.94 -21.75 1.10
N PRO A 110 9.56 -21.07 0.12
CA PRO A 110 8.90 -20.70 -1.12
C PRO A 110 8.41 -21.95 -1.87
N PHE A 111 7.12 -21.98 -2.22
CA PHE A 111 6.47 -23.14 -2.86
C PHE A 111 6.67 -24.45 -2.07
N ASP A 112 6.63 -24.36 -0.74
CA ASP A 112 6.85 -25.47 0.20
C ASP A 112 8.23 -26.12 0.09
N LYS A 113 9.22 -25.41 -0.47
CA LYS A 113 10.61 -25.86 -0.58
C LYS A 113 11.51 -25.15 0.42
N GLU A 114 12.38 -25.91 1.07
CA GLU A 114 13.40 -25.36 1.96
C GLU A 114 14.41 -24.51 1.17
N VAL A 115 14.71 -23.32 1.69
CA VAL A 115 15.84 -22.53 1.20
C VAL A 115 17.12 -23.09 1.82
N PRO A 116 18.14 -23.47 1.02
CA PRO A 116 19.41 -23.94 1.54
C PRO A 116 20.00 -22.98 2.57
N GLN A 117 20.56 -23.50 3.66
CA GLN A 117 21.02 -22.68 4.79
C GLN A 117 21.93 -21.52 4.37
N PHE A 118 22.86 -21.76 3.44
CA PHE A 118 23.78 -20.75 2.93
C PHE A 118 23.12 -19.64 2.09
N LEU A 119 21.86 -19.82 1.67
CA LEU A 119 21.06 -18.83 0.93
C LEU A 119 19.99 -18.15 1.81
N GLN A 120 19.79 -18.59 3.06
CA GLN A 120 18.71 -18.04 3.90
C GLN A 120 18.85 -16.54 4.12
N GLU A 121 20.07 -16.05 4.38
CA GLU A 121 20.29 -14.61 4.53
C GLU A 121 20.01 -13.83 3.25
N GLN A 122 20.39 -14.36 2.09
CA GLN A 122 20.12 -13.75 0.79
C GLN A 122 18.63 -13.77 0.46
N TRP A 123 17.91 -14.82 0.87
CA TRP A 123 16.46 -14.89 0.73
C TRP A 123 15.74 -13.89 1.62
N ASP A 124 16.18 -13.71 2.86
CA ASP A 124 15.67 -12.65 3.73
C ASP A 124 15.96 -11.27 3.13
N LEU A 125 17.19 -11.02 2.64
CA LEU A 125 17.55 -9.74 2.00
C LEU A 125 16.75 -9.46 0.74
N PHE A 126 16.52 -10.45 -0.11
CA PHE A 126 15.64 -10.31 -1.28
C PHE A 126 14.24 -9.85 -0.85
N ARG A 127 13.66 -10.52 0.14
CA ARG A 127 12.32 -10.18 0.63
C ARG A 127 12.26 -8.81 1.31
N LEU A 128 13.27 -8.46 2.10
CA LEU A 128 13.40 -7.12 2.69
C LEU A 128 13.54 -6.04 1.61
N GLY A 129 14.22 -6.33 0.49
CA GLY A 129 14.30 -5.43 -0.66
C GLY A 129 12.95 -5.24 -1.37
N VAL A 130 12.11 -6.29 -1.41
CA VAL A 130 10.72 -6.18 -1.88
C VAL A 130 9.94 -5.24 -0.97
N ILE A 131 10.01 -5.44 0.36
CA ILE A 131 9.33 -4.57 1.33
C ILE A 131 9.80 -3.14 1.18
N ALA A 132 11.11 -2.89 1.18
CA ALA A 132 11.66 -1.54 1.06
C ALA A 132 11.23 -0.82 -0.23
N THR A 133 10.96 -1.56 -1.31
CA THR A 133 10.41 -0.97 -2.55
C THR A 133 8.92 -0.65 -2.40
N VAL A 134 8.14 -1.58 -1.85
CA VAL A 134 6.69 -1.38 -1.64
C VAL A 134 6.45 -0.22 -0.69
N GLU A 135 7.18 -0.15 0.42
CA GLU A 135 7.14 0.93 1.40
C GLU A 135 7.48 2.30 0.80
N HIS A 136 8.43 2.33 -0.14
CA HIS A 136 8.70 3.55 -0.87
C HIS A 136 7.53 3.93 -1.81
N MET A 137 6.91 2.96 -2.49
CA MET A 137 5.71 3.19 -3.31
C MET A 137 4.52 3.69 -2.49
N THR A 138 4.27 3.10 -1.32
CA THR A 138 3.20 3.50 -0.40
C THR A 138 3.49 4.86 0.22
N CYS A 139 4.74 5.18 0.56
CA CYS A 139 5.13 6.53 0.97
C CYS A 139 4.85 7.58 -0.14
N VAL A 140 5.15 7.28 -1.40
CA VAL A 140 4.84 8.16 -2.54
C VAL A 140 3.32 8.37 -2.70
N LEU A 141 2.53 7.30 -2.59
CA LEU A 141 1.07 7.40 -2.58
C LEU A 141 0.55 8.16 -1.36
N GLY A 142 1.17 7.99 -0.19
CA GLY A 142 0.83 8.66 1.04
C GLY A 142 1.04 10.16 0.95
N LYS A 143 2.16 10.61 0.39
CA LYS A 143 2.39 12.01 0.04
C LYS A 143 1.31 12.53 -0.92
N TYR A 144 1.03 11.77 -1.98
CA TYR A 144 -0.01 12.14 -2.94
C TYR A 144 -1.36 12.35 -2.25
N ALA A 145 -1.80 11.39 -1.42
CA ALA A 145 -3.07 11.46 -0.70
C ALA A 145 -3.11 12.60 0.32
N LEU A 146 -2.06 12.74 1.15
CA LEU A 146 -1.98 13.74 2.21
C LEU A 146 -2.18 15.16 1.66
N TYR A 147 -1.50 15.49 0.56
CA TYR A 147 -1.57 16.82 -0.06
C TYR A 147 -2.73 17.00 -1.04
N ASN A 148 -3.46 15.94 -1.37
CA ASN A 148 -4.61 16.00 -2.24
C ASN A 148 -5.83 16.56 -1.49
N LYS A 149 -6.40 17.66 -2.00
CA LYS A 149 -7.65 18.26 -1.49
C LYS A 149 -8.83 18.03 -2.43
N ARG A 150 -8.56 17.50 -3.62
CA ARG A 150 -9.52 17.37 -4.70
C ARG A 150 -10.61 16.37 -4.36
N TRP A 151 -10.28 15.30 -3.63
CA TRP A 151 -11.26 14.32 -3.19
C TRP A 151 -12.33 14.97 -2.31
N GLU A 152 -11.93 15.75 -1.30
CA GLU A 152 -12.86 16.47 -0.44
C GLU A 152 -13.66 17.54 -1.21
N GLU A 153 -13.02 18.29 -2.13
CA GLU A 153 -13.71 19.26 -3.00
C GLU A 153 -14.78 18.60 -3.88
N LEU A 154 -14.57 17.36 -4.30
CA LEU A 154 -15.54 16.57 -5.07
C LEU A 154 -16.62 15.94 -4.18
N GLY A 155 -16.54 16.12 -2.86
CA GLY A 155 -17.47 15.53 -1.89
C GLY A 155 -17.21 14.05 -1.64
N ALA A 156 -15.95 13.62 -1.68
CA ALA A 156 -15.59 12.23 -1.40
C ALA A 156 -15.98 11.80 0.02
N ASP A 157 -16.26 10.51 0.18
CA ASP A 157 -16.65 9.92 1.46
C ASP A 157 -15.56 10.13 2.53
N PRO A 158 -15.91 10.70 3.69
CA PRO A 158 -14.92 11.07 4.69
C PRO A 158 -14.21 9.87 5.33
N GLU A 159 -14.85 8.70 5.43
CA GLU A 159 -14.23 7.50 6.03
C GLU A 159 -13.15 6.94 5.11
N MET A 160 -13.44 6.88 3.81
CA MET A 160 -12.45 6.42 2.83
C MET A 160 -11.29 7.41 2.68
N VAL A 161 -11.58 8.72 2.66
CA VAL A 161 -10.53 9.75 2.65
C VAL A 161 -9.65 9.64 3.90
N ASP A 162 -10.24 9.46 5.08
CA ASP A 162 -9.49 9.29 6.32
C ASP A 162 -8.64 8.01 6.31
N LEU A 163 -9.16 6.87 5.84
CA LEU A 163 -8.36 5.64 5.73
C LEU A 163 -7.10 5.86 4.89
N VAL A 164 -7.26 6.40 3.69
CA VAL A 164 -6.15 6.57 2.75
C VAL A 164 -5.14 7.62 3.26
N LYS A 165 -5.60 8.72 3.86
CA LYS A 165 -4.71 9.76 4.38
C LYS A 165 -4.08 9.38 5.71
N TRP A 166 -4.78 8.68 6.59
CA TRP A 166 -4.23 8.15 7.85
C TRP A 166 -3.10 7.16 7.53
N HIS A 167 -3.40 6.15 6.72
CA HIS A 167 -2.39 5.17 6.30
C HIS A 167 -1.22 5.88 5.61
N GLY A 168 -1.51 6.69 4.59
CA GLY A 168 -0.49 7.43 3.86
C GLY A 168 0.38 8.37 4.72
N SER A 169 -0.15 8.88 5.83
CA SER A 169 0.63 9.67 6.78
C SER A 169 1.56 8.79 7.62
N GLU A 170 1.12 7.61 8.06
CA GLU A 170 2.00 6.66 8.77
C GLU A 170 3.09 6.11 7.83
N GLU A 171 2.80 5.91 6.54
CA GLU A 171 3.80 5.54 5.52
C GLU A 171 4.92 6.59 5.36
N ILE A 172 4.61 7.88 5.55
CA ILE A 172 5.64 8.93 5.61
C ILE A 172 6.48 8.76 6.88
N GLU A 173 5.90 8.37 8.02
CA GLU A 173 6.70 8.03 9.21
C GLU A 173 7.60 6.80 8.96
N HIS A 174 7.14 5.84 8.15
CA HIS A 174 7.85 4.59 7.82
C HIS A 174 8.99 4.75 6.81
N ARG A 175 9.04 5.86 6.05
CA ARG A 175 9.91 6.09 4.88
C ARG A 175 11.36 5.65 5.04
N THR A 176 11.95 5.77 6.24
CA THR A 176 13.33 5.38 6.51
C THR A 176 13.46 3.93 6.96
N VAL A 177 12.49 3.38 7.69
CA VAL A 177 12.59 2.10 8.43
C VAL A 177 12.93 0.94 7.52
N ALA A 178 12.17 0.76 6.44
CA ALA A 178 12.35 -0.39 5.54
C ALA A 178 13.66 -0.31 4.76
N PHE A 179 14.04 0.90 4.33
CA PHE A 179 15.31 1.15 3.67
C PHE A 179 16.50 0.91 4.61
N ASP A 180 16.45 1.48 5.82
CA ASP A 180 17.50 1.36 6.82
C ASP A 180 17.66 -0.08 7.28
N LEU A 181 16.55 -0.82 7.49
CA LEU A 181 16.59 -2.24 7.82
C LEU A 181 17.25 -3.08 6.71
N TYR A 182 16.87 -2.85 5.44
CA TYR A 182 17.49 -3.52 4.31
C TYR A 182 19.00 -3.24 4.26
N ARG A 183 19.42 -1.98 4.43
CA ARG A 183 20.83 -1.58 4.44
C ARG A 183 21.60 -2.17 5.63
N HIS A 184 21.01 -2.12 6.82
CA HIS A 184 21.59 -2.61 8.08
C HIS A 184 21.92 -4.10 8.00
N LEU A 185 21.06 -4.90 7.37
CA LEU A 185 21.24 -6.35 7.23
C LEU A 185 22.14 -6.75 6.05
N GLY A 186 22.76 -5.79 5.36
CA GLY A 186 23.72 -6.03 4.28
C GLY A 186 23.16 -5.83 2.86
N GLY A 187 21.97 -5.27 2.73
CA GLY A 187 21.34 -4.99 1.44
C GLY A 187 22.15 -3.99 0.60
N GLY A 188 22.52 -4.41 -0.61
CA GLY A 188 23.32 -3.62 -1.54
C GLY A 188 22.49 -2.76 -2.50
N TYR A 189 23.13 -1.74 -3.09
CA TYR A 189 22.52 -0.87 -4.10
C TYR A 189 22.10 -1.63 -5.37
N ILE A 190 22.99 -2.46 -5.92
CA ILE A 190 22.75 -3.15 -7.20
C ILE A 190 21.56 -4.12 -7.12
N PRO A 191 21.47 -5.03 -6.11
CA PRO A 191 20.28 -5.86 -5.95
C PRO A 191 19.01 -5.04 -5.74
N ARG A 192 19.06 -3.97 -4.91
CA ARG A 192 17.93 -3.07 -4.70
C ARG A 192 17.43 -2.49 -6.01
N TYR A 193 18.31 -1.92 -6.83
CA TYR A 193 17.93 -1.29 -8.10
C TYR A 193 17.14 -2.24 -9.02
N TYR A 194 17.71 -3.40 -9.34
CA TYR A 194 17.07 -4.35 -10.25
C TYR A 194 15.81 -4.98 -9.66
N LEU A 195 15.82 -5.27 -8.36
CA LEU A 195 14.64 -5.77 -7.66
C LEU A 195 13.50 -4.75 -7.68
N SER A 196 13.83 -3.47 -7.43
CA SER A 196 12.85 -2.39 -7.38
C SER A 196 12.15 -2.22 -8.72
N LEU A 197 12.89 -2.27 -9.83
CA LEU A 197 12.31 -2.22 -11.17
C LEU A 197 11.27 -3.33 -11.40
N ALA A 198 11.60 -4.57 -11.00
CA ALA A 198 10.68 -5.69 -11.12
C ALA A 198 9.44 -5.54 -10.21
N VAL A 199 9.65 -5.12 -8.96
CA VAL A 199 8.58 -4.93 -7.97
C VAL A 199 7.63 -3.80 -8.39
N ILE A 200 8.15 -2.66 -8.87
CA ILE A 200 7.32 -1.54 -9.34
C ILE A 200 6.40 -2.00 -10.48
N VAL A 201 6.95 -2.70 -11.48
CA VAL A 201 6.15 -3.23 -12.60
C VAL A 201 5.11 -4.23 -12.12
N LEU A 202 5.47 -5.13 -11.20
CA LEU A 202 4.56 -6.12 -10.64
C LEU A 202 3.40 -5.45 -9.89
N VAL A 203 3.69 -4.50 -9.00
CA VAL A 203 2.67 -3.79 -8.20
C VAL A 203 1.72 -3.02 -9.10
N LEU A 204 2.23 -2.26 -10.08
CA LEU A 204 1.38 -1.55 -11.05
C LEU A 204 0.51 -2.52 -11.86
N GLY A 205 1.05 -3.68 -12.23
CA GLY A 205 0.30 -4.74 -12.90
C GLY A 205 -0.81 -5.31 -12.04
N LEU A 206 -0.55 -5.56 -10.75
CA LEU A 206 -1.53 -6.05 -9.78
C LEU A 206 -2.67 -5.04 -9.57
N TRP A 207 -2.37 -3.74 -9.47
CA TRP A 207 -3.42 -2.72 -9.37
C TRP A 207 -4.32 -2.70 -10.59
N VAL A 208 -3.75 -2.76 -11.80
CA VAL A 208 -4.53 -2.75 -13.04
C VAL A 208 -5.37 -4.02 -13.19
N ASP A 209 -4.77 -5.18 -12.95
CA ASP A 209 -5.46 -6.48 -13.06
C ASP A 209 -6.57 -6.61 -12.01
N GLY A 210 -6.29 -6.23 -10.78
CA GLY A 210 -7.24 -6.27 -9.68
C GLY A 210 -8.38 -5.28 -9.87
N ALA A 211 -8.08 -4.04 -10.28
CA ALA A 211 -9.08 -3.02 -10.60
C ALA A 211 -9.97 -3.51 -11.75
N ALA A 212 -9.40 -4.12 -12.80
CA ALA A 212 -10.18 -4.76 -13.85
C ALA A 212 -11.09 -5.88 -13.31
N HIS A 213 -10.62 -6.68 -12.34
CA HIS A 213 -11.43 -7.73 -11.75
C HIS A 213 -12.66 -7.22 -10.97
N ILE A 214 -12.53 -6.11 -10.24
CA ILE A 214 -13.66 -5.53 -9.52
C ILE A 214 -14.55 -4.68 -10.44
N MET A 215 -13.96 -3.92 -11.38
CA MET A 215 -14.72 -3.07 -12.31
C MET A 215 -15.61 -3.88 -13.26
N LYS A 216 -15.20 -5.07 -13.72
CA LYS A 216 -16.03 -5.88 -14.64
C LYS A 216 -17.38 -6.30 -14.04
N GLN A 217 -17.56 -6.19 -12.72
CA GLN A 217 -18.79 -6.53 -12.02
C GLN A 217 -19.83 -5.39 -12.10
N ASP A 218 -19.41 -4.19 -12.49
CA ASP A 218 -20.27 -3.02 -12.62
C ASP A 218 -20.79 -2.86 -14.07
N PRO A 219 -22.12 -2.69 -14.28
CA PRO A 219 -22.70 -2.50 -15.60
C PRO A 219 -22.09 -1.36 -16.42
N ARG A 220 -21.54 -0.32 -15.76
CA ARG A 220 -20.91 0.84 -16.44
C ARG A 220 -19.66 0.46 -17.22
N PHE A 221 -18.98 -0.62 -16.85
CA PHE A 221 -17.77 -1.10 -17.51
C PHE A 221 -18.01 -2.35 -18.37
N ALA A 222 -19.26 -2.82 -18.47
CA ALA A 222 -19.60 -4.10 -19.12
C ALA A 222 -19.16 -4.18 -20.59
N ASP A 223 -19.30 -3.09 -21.35
CA ASP A 223 -18.90 -3.09 -22.77
C ASP A 223 -17.38 -3.20 -22.95
N ALA A 224 -16.60 -2.50 -22.13
CA ALA A 224 -15.15 -2.63 -22.13
C ALA A 224 -14.70 -4.01 -21.63
N ALA A 225 -15.40 -4.55 -20.62
CA ALA A 225 -15.10 -5.84 -20.02
C ALA A 225 -15.34 -7.06 -20.93
N LYS A 226 -16.08 -6.91 -22.04
CA LYS A 226 -16.22 -7.95 -23.08
C LYS A 226 -14.89 -8.27 -23.78
N SER A 227 -13.95 -7.33 -23.79
CA SER A 227 -12.65 -7.51 -24.44
C SER A 227 -11.70 -8.31 -23.55
N ARG A 228 -10.97 -9.27 -24.13
CA ARG A 228 -9.84 -9.93 -23.45
C ARG A 228 -8.70 -8.97 -23.08
N PHE A 229 -8.70 -7.77 -23.65
CA PHE A 229 -7.74 -6.71 -23.35
C PHE A 229 -8.25 -5.72 -22.30
N PHE A 230 -9.26 -6.10 -21.51
CA PHE A 230 -9.85 -5.22 -20.51
C PHE A 230 -8.82 -4.66 -19.50
N PRO A 231 -7.85 -5.43 -18.97
CA PRO A 231 -6.80 -4.84 -18.13
C PRO A 231 -5.97 -3.76 -18.85
N ALA A 232 -5.64 -3.97 -20.14
CA ALA A 232 -4.95 -2.95 -20.93
C ALA A 232 -5.82 -1.71 -21.15
N TRP A 233 -7.14 -1.88 -21.32
CA TRP A 233 -8.09 -0.76 -21.35
C TRP A 233 -8.11 -0.01 -20.02
N VAL A 234 -8.12 -0.70 -18.87
CA VAL A 234 -8.04 -0.09 -17.53
C VAL A 234 -6.76 0.73 -17.39
N ALA A 235 -5.59 0.21 -17.80
CA ALA A 235 -4.35 0.97 -17.78
C ALA A 235 -4.39 2.24 -18.65
N LEU A 236 -4.97 2.15 -19.85
CA LEU A 236 -5.14 3.30 -20.74
C LEU A 236 -6.12 4.32 -20.19
N GLU A 237 -7.22 3.87 -19.59
CA GLU A 237 -8.24 4.73 -19.01
C GLU A 237 -7.72 5.44 -17.75
N TRP A 238 -6.95 4.73 -16.92
CA TRP A 238 -6.21 5.32 -15.81
C TRP A 238 -5.29 6.46 -16.29
N TYR A 239 -4.50 6.23 -17.34
CA TYR A 239 -3.66 7.27 -17.93
C TYR A 239 -4.47 8.47 -18.45
N LYS A 240 -5.60 8.24 -19.15
CA LYS A 240 -6.44 9.34 -19.66
C LYS A 240 -7.06 10.18 -18.53
N ILE A 241 -7.64 9.54 -17.52
CA ILE A 241 -8.29 10.21 -16.39
C ILE A 241 -7.27 11.04 -15.62
N SER A 242 -6.15 10.44 -15.25
CA SER A 242 -5.08 11.13 -14.52
C SER A 242 -4.39 12.23 -15.32
N ARG A 243 -4.36 12.14 -16.65
CA ARG A 243 -3.88 13.24 -17.51
C ARG A 243 -4.85 14.43 -17.52
N LYS A 244 -6.16 14.17 -17.42
CA LYS A 244 -7.19 15.22 -17.35
C LYS A 244 -7.21 15.88 -15.98
N ASP A 245 -7.18 15.09 -14.92
CA ASP A 245 -7.14 15.56 -13.54
C ASP A 245 -6.27 14.61 -12.70
N ASN A 246 -5.00 15.00 -12.52
CA ASN A 246 -4.01 14.24 -11.76
C ASN A 246 -4.32 14.22 -10.25
N GLN A 247 -5.32 14.96 -9.77
CA GLN A 247 -5.73 14.95 -8.37
C GLN A 247 -6.92 14.00 -8.13
N VAL A 248 -7.51 13.42 -9.18
CA VAL A 248 -8.51 12.34 -9.03
C VAL A 248 -7.81 10.99 -8.87
N LEU A 249 -6.85 10.70 -9.75
CA LEU A 249 -5.94 9.55 -9.68
C LEU A 249 -4.52 10.00 -10.03
N PRO A 250 -3.49 9.47 -9.36
CA PRO A 250 -2.11 9.80 -9.68
C PRO A 250 -1.77 9.29 -11.09
N ASN A 251 -1.10 10.11 -11.88
CA ASN A 251 -0.70 9.75 -13.24
C ASN A 251 0.40 8.69 -13.19
N PRO A 252 0.29 7.60 -13.96
CA PRO A 252 1.28 6.51 -13.91
C PRO A 252 2.70 6.96 -14.30
N ILE A 253 2.83 7.93 -15.22
CA ILE A 253 4.15 8.48 -15.59
C ILE A 253 4.72 9.31 -14.44
N TRP A 254 3.87 10.11 -13.78
CA TRP A 254 4.28 10.88 -12.61
C TRP A 254 4.67 9.94 -11.46
N LEU A 255 3.91 8.87 -11.19
CA LEU A 255 4.25 7.87 -10.18
C LEU A 255 5.62 7.24 -10.46
N ILE A 256 5.87 6.79 -11.69
CA ILE A 256 7.18 6.22 -12.06
C ILE A 256 8.29 7.27 -11.85
N ALA A 257 8.04 8.54 -12.19
CA ALA A 257 9.00 9.61 -11.97
C ALA A 257 9.29 9.84 -10.48
N GLN A 258 8.31 9.69 -9.59
CA GLN A 258 8.52 9.76 -8.13
C GLN A 258 9.38 8.61 -7.60
N GLN A 259 9.44 7.46 -8.28
CA GLN A 259 10.31 6.34 -7.89
C GLN A 259 11.77 6.54 -8.28
N ILE A 260 12.09 7.51 -9.15
CA ILE A 260 13.44 7.67 -9.70
C ILE A 260 14.45 7.91 -8.58
N ASP A 261 14.12 8.76 -7.61
CA ASP A 261 15.02 9.08 -6.50
C ASP A 261 15.40 7.82 -5.72
N TYR A 262 14.45 6.92 -5.46
CA TYR A 262 14.72 5.62 -4.81
C TYR A 262 15.67 4.73 -5.61
N LEU A 263 15.60 4.79 -6.94
CA LEU A 263 16.49 4.02 -7.80
C LEU A 263 17.91 4.58 -7.82
N MET A 264 18.17 5.80 -7.32
CA MET A 264 19.50 6.39 -7.34
C MET A 264 20.38 5.91 -6.17
N PRO A 265 21.72 5.85 -6.34
CA PRO A 265 22.62 5.39 -5.29
C PRO A 265 22.78 6.38 -4.13
N TRP A 266 22.39 7.64 -4.34
CA TRP A 266 22.38 8.71 -3.33
C TRP A 266 21.00 8.93 -2.71
N TYR A 267 20.08 7.98 -2.88
CA TYR A 267 18.76 8.03 -2.27
C TYR A 267 18.87 8.25 -0.76
N ASP A 268 18.08 9.19 -0.26
CA ASP A 268 17.98 9.53 1.16
C ASP A 268 16.49 9.56 1.54
N PRO A 269 15.98 8.52 2.23
CA PRO A 269 14.57 8.42 2.55
C PRO A 269 14.06 9.54 3.46
N VAL A 270 14.94 10.24 4.19
CA VAL A 270 14.52 11.32 5.09
C VAL A 270 13.81 12.44 4.33
N LYS A 271 14.14 12.63 3.05
CA LYS A 271 13.59 13.66 2.17
C LYS A 271 12.20 13.34 1.63
N GLU A 272 11.69 12.13 1.84
CA GLU A 272 10.39 11.70 1.33
C GLU A 272 9.23 12.19 2.19
N GLY A 273 8.79 13.43 1.96
CA GLY A 273 7.63 14.02 2.66
C GLY A 273 7.96 14.59 4.04
N SER A 274 6.98 15.29 4.62
CA SER A 274 7.14 15.99 5.89
C SER A 274 6.57 15.18 7.05
N THR A 275 7.40 14.87 8.04
CA THR A 275 6.93 14.24 9.29
C THR A 275 5.99 15.18 10.06
N GLU A 276 6.21 16.49 9.99
CA GLU A 276 5.34 17.47 10.63
C GLU A 276 3.93 17.44 10.03
N ASP A 277 3.83 17.39 8.69
CA ASP A 277 2.54 17.34 8.00
C ASP A 277 1.80 16.02 8.28
N ALA A 278 2.53 14.91 8.25
CA ALA A 278 1.99 13.59 8.59
C ALA A 278 1.43 13.57 10.03
N VAL A 279 2.22 14.01 11.01
CA VAL A 279 1.78 14.08 12.42
C VAL A 279 0.60 15.05 12.59
N SER A 280 0.60 16.17 11.87
CA SER A 280 -0.49 17.14 11.89
C SER A 280 -1.81 16.51 11.43
N TYR A 281 -1.79 15.75 10.33
CA TYR A 281 -2.98 15.02 9.87
C TYR A 281 -3.40 13.93 10.86
N LEU A 282 -2.46 13.11 11.33
CA LEU A 282 -2.72 12.00 12.25
C LEU A 282 -3.36 12.47 13.57
N SER A 283 -3.00 13.66 14.06
CA SER A 283 -3.63 14.27 15.24
C SER A 283 -5.10 14.68 15.03
N GLN A 284 -5.52 14.77 13.77
CA GLN A 284 -6.84 15.24 13.38
C GLN A 284 -7.75 14.12 12.86
N SER A 285 -7.20 12.94 12.54
CA SER A 285 -7.91 11.79 11.98
C SER A 285 -9.22 11.47 12.74
N PRO A 286 -10.38 11.55 12.07
CA PRO A 286 -11.67 11.15 12.64
C PRO A 286 -11.69 9.72 13.20
N ALA A 287 -11.11 8.75 12.50
CA ALA A 287 -11.07 7.35 12.91
C ALA A 287 -10.21 7.14 14.16
N ALA A 288 -9.10 7.89 14.29
CA ALA A 288 -8.28 7.87 15.50
C ALA A 288 -9.03 8.42 16.72
N LYS A 289 -9.63 9.60 16.56
CA LYS A 289 -10.46 10.23 17.61
C LYS A 289 -11.63 9.33 18.04
N ARG A 290 -12.26 8.65 17.09
CA ARG A 290 -13.36 7.71 17.38
C ARG A 290 -12.91 6.52 18.22
N ALA A 291 -11.72 5.99 17.95
CA ALA A 291 -11.17 4.89 18.73
C ALA A 291 -10.80 5.31 20.16
N GLU A 292 -10.28 6.53 20.34
CA GLU A 292 -10.00 7.10 21.67
C GLU A 292 -11.28 7.25 22.50
N LEU A 293 -12.35 7.78 21.90
CA LEU A 293 -13.65 7.94 22.58
C LEU A 293 -14.30 6.63 23.02
N GLN A 294 -14.05 5.52 22.32
CA GLN A 294 -14.59 4.21 22.69
C GLN A 294 -13.76 3.48 23.74
N ALA A 295 -12.52 3.93 23.96
CA ALA A 295 -11.61 3.36 24.96
C ALA A 295 -11.72 4.08 26.33
N ALA A 296 -12.31 5.27 26.36
CA ALA A 296 -12.59 6.08 27.54
C ALA A 296 -13.92 5.67 28.21
#